data_AF-A0A1B8XTC4-F1
#
_entry.id   AF-A0A1B8XTC4-F1
#
_cell.length_a   1.000
_cell.length_b   1.000
_cell.length_c   1.000
_cell.angle_alpha   90.00
_cell.angle_beta   90.00
_cell.angle_gamma   90.00
#
_symmetry.space_group_name_H-M   'P 1'
#
loop_
_entity.id
_entity.type
_entity.pdbx_description
1 polymer ?
#
loop_
_entity_poly.entity_id
_entity_poly.type
_entity_poly.pdbx_seq_one_letter_code
_entity_poly.pdbx_strand_id
1 'polypeptide(L)'
;MQHGRLQTGSFSLPVSVEKLPPSYSVLTPDVQLPGMKWVDNHKPVFSVDLVAASSVHTQDPHLDKFFTLVQLLEEQSFPFRLKDVIITESNVESELRNSMVNLLQAALGPAVCFCHPLLDKLILLIVRPPIIGGQIVNLGRAAFEVMAKLVGHIHRDVEVGQDQHGRNSLLASYLYYAFHLPSDMPAQLNMATSTSTASSLHSATMSRATGRPSSYTLARCKSISNSNPDLTSIPGSTDDEEVQRILGGK
;
A
#
# COMPACT_ATOMS: atom_id res chain seq x y z
N MET A 1 -1.63 7.83 9.24
CA MET A 1 -1.69 7.78 7.76
C MET A 1 -1.43 9.17 7.23
N GLN A 2 -0.53 9.32 6.25
CA GLN A 2 -0.32 10.58 5.53
C GLN A 2 -0.76 10.39 4.09
N HIS A 3 -1.55 11.32 3.56
CA HIS A 3 -2.09 11.26 2.19
C HIS A 3 -2.79 9.93 1.84
N GLY A 4 -3.54 9.36 2.79
CA GLY A 4 -4.22 8.07 2.62
C GLY A 4 -3.30 6.84 2.62
N ARG A 5 -1.99 7.02 2.85
CA ARG A 5 -1.00 5.95 2.91
C ARG A 5 -0.51 5.73 4.34
N LEU A 6 -0.16 4.49 4.64
CA LEU A 6 0.52 4.14 5.88
C LEU A 6 1.94 4.72 5.84
N GLN A 7 2.38 5.35 6.93
CA GLN A 7 3.77 5.79 7.02
C GLN A 7 4.62 4.59 7.42
N THR A 8 5.53 4.19 6.54
CA THR A 8 6.51 3.15 6.78
C THR A 8 7.84 3.76 7.24
N GLY A 9 8.66 2.96 7.91
CA GLY A 9 9.97 3.37 8.42
C GLY A 9 10.14 3.08 9.91
N SER A 10 11.25 3.55 10.46
CA SER A 10 11.60 3.42 11.87
C SER A 10 10.99 4.56 12.67
N PHE A 11 10.22 4.21 13.70
CA PHE A 11 9.61 5.14 14.64
C PHE A 11 10.17 4.88 16.02
N SER A 12 10.53 5.94 16.74
CA SER A 12 10.91 5.83 18.15
C SER A 12 9.81 6.49 18.98
N LEU A 13 9.10 5.68 19.76
CA LEU A 13 7.87 6.04 20.45
C LEU A 13 8.13 6.18 21.96
N PRO A 14 7.50 7.18 22.62
CA PRO A 14 7.46 7.22 24.07
C PRO A 14 6.53 6.13 24.61
N VAL A 15 6.82 5.64 25.82
CA VAL A 15 6.02 4.60 26.47
C VAL A 15 5.32 5.21 27.68
N SER A 16 4.00 5.09 27.74
CA SER A 16 3.21 5.49 28.91
C SER A 16 3.20 4.37 29.95
N VAL A 17 3.20 4.75 31.23
CA VAL A 17 3.04 3.79 32.35
C VAL A 17 1.56 3.47 32.57
N GLU A 18 0.69 4.43 32.25
CA GLU A 18 -0.75 4.33 32.39
C GLU A 18 -1.41 4.16 31.02
N LYS A 19 -2.65 3.66 31.00
CA LYS A 19 -3.43 3.49 29.76
C LYS A 19 -3.72 4.85 29.14
N LEU A 20 -3.35 5.01 27.86
CA LEU A 20 -3.61 6.24 27.11
C LEU A 20 -5.11 6.45 26.88
N PRO A 21 -5.59 7.71 26.88
CA PRO A 21 -6.98 8.02 26.58
C PRO A 21 -7.29 7.73 25.10
N PRO A 22 -8.54 7.36 24.75
CA PRO A 22 -8.94 7.07 23.38
C PRO A 22 -8.63 8.18 22.37
N SER A 23 -8.64 9.44 22.81
CA SER A 23 -8.33 10.61 21.98
C SER A 23 -6.86 10.71 21.58
N TYR A 24 -5.95 9.95 22.22
CA TYR A 24 -4.53 9.98 21.86
C TYR A 24 -4.27 9.43 20.45
N SER A 25 -5.15 8.57 19.91
CA SER A 25 -4.98 7.96 18.59
C SER A 25 -4.97 8.94 17.41
N VAL A 26 -5.40 10.19 17.62
CA VAL A 26 -5.40 11.25 16.59
C VAL A 26 -4.24 12.23 16.74
N LEU A 27 -3.42 12.06 17.78
CA LEU A 27 -2.25 12.90 18.05
C LEU A 27 -0.98 12.24 17.50
N THR A 28 0.04 13.07 17.25
CA THR A 28 1.38 12.55 17.01
C THR A 28 1.98 12.06 18.33
N PRO A 29 2.82 11.00 18.29
CA PRO A 29 3.42 10.44 19.51
C PRO A 29 4.32 11.44 20.26
N ASP A 30 4.75 12.53 19.61
CA ASP A 30 5.55 13.59 20.25
C ASP A 30 4.75 14.45 21.24
N VAL A 31 3.41 14.37 21.21
CA VAL A 31 2.55 15.18 22.07
C VAL A 31 2.47 14.57 23.46
N GLN A 32 3.06 15.26 24.44
CA GLN A 32 2.98 14.88 25.84
C GLN A 32 1.66 15.37 26.47
N LEU A 33 0.83 14.44 26.96
CA LEU A 33 -0.40 14.78 27.66
C LEU A 33 -0.13 15.26 29.11
N PRO A 34 -0.78 16.35 29.56
CA PRO A 34 -0.67 16.81 30.96
C PRO A 34 -1.16 15.77 31.95
N GLY A 35 -0.45 15.60 33.08
CA GLY A 35 -0.82 14.69 34.16
C GLY A 35 -0.60 13.20 33.87
N MET A 36 -0.14 12.85 32.66
CA MET A 36 0.15 11.47 32.28
C MET A 36 1.53 11.03 32.77
N LYS A 37 1.66 9.79 33.26
CA LYS A 37 2.95 9.20 33.64
C LYS A 37 3.61 8.51 32.44
N TRP A 38 4.85 8.90 32.17
CA TRP A 38 5.66 8.40 31.07
C TRP A 38 6.93 7.72 31.58
N VAL A 39 7.34 6.67 30.90
CA VAL A 39 8.66 6.07 31.09
C VAL A 39 9.73 7.08 30.67
N ASP A 40 10.78 7.19 31.47
CA ASP A 40 11.93 8.06 31.23
C ASP A 40 11.58 9.50 30.84
N ASN A 41 10.50 10.05 31.40
CA ASN A 41 10.03 11.41 31.16
C ASN A 41 9.71 11.69 29.68
N HIS A 42 8.92 10.81 29.04
CA HIS A 42 8.47 10.92 27.64
C HIS A 42 9.63 10.81 26.62
N LYS A 43 10.76 10.23 27.02
CA LYS A 43 11.80 9.91 26.05
C LYS A 43 11.31 8.80 25.11
N PRO A 44 11.69 8.85 23.81
CA PRO A 44 11.41 7.79 22.88
C PRO A 44 12.30 6.59 23.22
N VAL A 45 11.74 5.63 23.94
CA VAL A 45 12.46 4.44 24.47
C VAL A 45 12.08 3.15 23.76
N PHE A 46 11.08 3.20 22.88
CA PHE A 46 10.59 2.03 22.15
C PHE A 46 10.68 2.24 20.65
N SER A 47 11.54 1.49 19.98
CA SER A 47 11.72 1.57 18.53
C SER A 47 10.86 0.52 17.81
N VAL A 48 10.16 0.96 16.76
CA VAL A 48 9.30 0.13 15.91
C VAL A 48 9.64 0.37 14.46
N ASP A 49 9.93 -0.70 13.73
CA ASP A 49 10.05 -0.66 12.27
C ASP A 49 8.73 -1.08 11.64
N LEU A 50 8.13 -0.16 10.88
CA LEU A 50 6.86 -0.38 10.23
C LEU A 50 7.08 -0.56 8.74
N VAL A 51 6.84 -1.78 8.25
CA VAL A 51 6.92 -2.13 6.83
C VAL A 51 5.52 -2.40 6.31
N ALA A 52 5.16 -1.78 5.17
CA ALA A 52 3.90 -2.07 4.51
C ALA A 52 4.08 -3.25 3.56
N ALA A 53 3.25 -4.28 3.73
CA ALA A 53 3.03 -5.31 2.73
C ALA A 53 1.78 -4.94 1.94
N SER A 54 1.94 -4.56 0.66
CA SER A 54 0.82 -4.14 -0.19
C SER A 54 0.96 -4.74 -1.58
N SER A 55 -0.14 -5.25 -2.10
CA SER A 55 -0.30 -5.61 -3.52
C SER A 55 -0.71 -4.41 -4.39
N VAL A 56 -1.03 -3.28 -3.76
CA VAL A 56 -1.51 -2.07 -4.45
C VAL A 56 -0.40 -1.03 -4.56
N HIS A 57 0.34 -0.81 -3.47
CA HIS A 57 1.41 0.19 -3.41
C HIS A 57 2.77 -0.50 -3.35
N THR A 58 3.62 -0.20 -4.34
CA THR A 58 5.01 -0.66 -4.34
C THR A 58 5.79 -0.09 -3.16
N GLN A 59 6.73 -0.87 -2.63
CA GLN A 59 7.72 -0.41 -1.65
C GLN A 59 9.03 0.01 -2.32
N ASP A 60 9.18 -0.20 -3.63
CA ASP A 60 10.33 0.27 -4.38
C ASP A 60 10.28 1.80 -4.52
N PRO A 61 11.32 2.53 -4.09
CA PRO A 61 11.29 3.99 -4.03
C PRO A 61 11.22 4.66 -5.42
N HIS A 62 11.77 4.03 -6.46
CA HIS A 62 11.76 4.57 -7.82
C HIS A 62 10.39 4.41 -8.45
N LEU A 63 9.79 3.23 -8.29
CA LEU A 63 8.43 2.97 -8.74
C LEU A 63 7.41 3.82 -7.97
N ASP A 64 7.53 3.92 -6.65
CA ASP A 64 6.60 4.67 -5.80
C ASP A 64 6.60 6.16 -6.16
N LYS A 65 7.78 6.75 -6.36
CA LYS A 65 7.91 8.16 -6.78
C LYS A 65 7.23 8.39 -8.13
N PHE A 66 7.48 7.53 -9.12
CA PHE A 66 6.85 7.67 -10.44
C PHE A 66 5.32 7.56 -10.37
N PHE A 67 4.78 6.52 -9.74
CA PHE A 67 3.33 6.36 -9.59
C PHE A 67 2.69 7.54 -8.86
N THR A 68 3.35 8.03 -7.82
CA THR A 68 2.87 9.19 -7.06
C THR A 68 2.82 10.42 -7.95
N LEU A 69 3.87 10.73 -8.71
CA LEU A 69 3.87 11.90 -9.60
C LEU A 69 2.82 11.81 -10.70
N VAL A 70 2.61 10.63 -11.30
CA VAL A 70 1.55 10.42 -12.29
C VAL A 70 0.16 10.59 -11.66
N GLN A 71 -0.06 10.05 -10.46
CA GLN A 71 -1.33 10.22 -9.75
C GLN A 71 -1.60 11.69 -9.40
N LEU A 72 -0.61 12.43 -8.92
CA LEU A 72 -0.74 13.87 -8.62
C LEU A 72 -1.13 14.67 -9.87
N LEU A 73 -0.61 14.28 -11.03
CA LEU A 73 -0.89 14.91 -12.31
C LEU A 73 -2.31 14.61 -12.81
N GLU A 74 -2.81 13.39 -12.56
CA GLU A 74 -4.20 13.01 -12.84
C GLU A 74 -5.20 13.74 -11.93
N GLU A 75 -4.86 13.85 -10.64
CA GLU A 75 -5.73 14.47 -9.63
C GLU A 75 -5.58 16.00 -9.54
N GLN A 76 -4.58 16.59 -10.20
CA GLN A 76 -4.21 18.01 -10.11
C GLN A 76 -4.05 18.47 -8.64
N SER A 77 -3.43 17.61 -7.83
CA SER A 77 -3.33 17.77 -6.38
C SER A 77 -2.02 18.46 -6.00
N PHE A 78 -1.93 19.77 -6.24
CA PHE A 78 -0.77 20.60 -5.93
C PHE A 78 -1.10 21.71 -4.91
N PRO A 79 -0.16 22.09 -4.02
CA PRO A 79 1.16 21.51 -3.82
C PRO A 79 1.12 20.20 -3.02
N PHE A 80 2.06 19.28 -3.27
CA PHE A 80 2.14 18.00 -2.57
C PHE A 80 3.51 17.79 -1.91
N ARG A 81 3.53 17.39 -0.65
CA ARG A 81 4.79 17.11 0.06
C ARG A 81 5.18 15.63 -0.08
N LEU A 82 6.19 15.35 -0.88
CA LEU A 82 6.76 14.02 -1.08
C LEU A 82 8.11 13.91 -0.35
N LYS A 83 8.08 13.34 0.86
CA LYS A 83 9.25 13.27 1.77
C LYS A 83 9.85 14.67 1.99
N ASP A 84 11.06 14.90 1.48
CA ASP A 84 11.81 16.15 1.63
C ASP A 84 11.54 17.16 0.49
N VAL A 85 10.84 16.74 -0.56
CA VAL A 85 10.57 17.57 -1.75
C VAL A 85 9.11 18.02 -1.76
N ILE A 86 8.86 19.30 -2.07
CA ILE A 86 7.52 19.81 -2.33
C ILE A 86 7.32 19.86 -3.84
N ILE A 87 6.34 19.10 -4.32
CA ILE A 87 5.93 19.05 -5.72
C ILE A 87 4.91 20.17 -5.98
N THR A 88 5.19 20.99 -6.98
CA THR A 88 4.38 22.12 -7.44
C THR A 88 4.23 22.03 -8.96
N GLU A 89 3.29 22.78 -9.54
CA GLU A 89 3.15 22.85 -10.99
C GLU A 89 4.44 23.30 -11.70
N SER A 90 5.25 24.13 -11.04
CA SER A 90 6.51 24.63 -11.60
C SER A 90 7.65 23.61 -11.66
N ASN A 91 7.60 22.52 -10.88
CA ASN A 91 8.67 21.52 -10.83
C ASN A 91 8.20 20.09 -11.16
N VAL A 92 6.89 19.84 -11.25
CA VAL A 92 6.36 18.49 -11.48
C VAL A 92 6.83 17.91 -12.81
N GLU A 93 7.00 18.72 -13.85
CA GLU A 93 7.53 18.23 -15.13
C GLU A 93 8.95 17.66 -14.98
N SER A 94 9.86 18.41 -14.37
CA SER A 94 11.26 17.99 -14.23
C SER A 94 11.39 16.79 -13.30
N GLU A 95 10.63 16.77 -12.21
CA GLU A 95 10.55 15.64 -11.28
C GLU A 95 9.98 14.39 -11.96
N LEU A 96 8.94 14.54 -12.80
CA LEU A 96 8.36 13.42 -13.54
C LEU A 96 9.35 12.86 -14.57
N ARG A 97 9.99 13.73 -15.37
CA ARG A 97 11.04 13.29 -16.31
C ARG A 97 12.18 12.54 -15.61
N ASN A 98 12.64 13.05 -14.48
CA ASN A 98 13.68 12.40 -13.68
C ASN A 98 13.20 11.05 -13.11
N SER A 99 11.97 11.00 -12.59
CA SER A 99 11.39 9.75 -12.07
C SER A 99 11.29 8.67 -13.14
N MET A 100 10.95 9.03 -14.39
CA MET A 100 10.88 8.10 -15.52
C MET A 100 12.24 7.46 -15.81
N VAL A 101 13.32 8.24 -15.84
CA VAL A 101 14.67 7.71 -16.06
C VAL A 101 15.10 6.79 -14.91
N ASN A 102 14.74 7.15 -13.68
CA ASN A 102 15.07 6.37 -12.48
C ASN A 102 14.27 5.06 -12.35
N LEU A 103 13.24 4.82 -13.18
CA LEU A 103 12.54 3.53 -13.20
C LEU A 103 13.48 2.36 -13.49
N LEU A 104 14.58 2.59 -14.21
CA LEU A 104 15.60 1.57 -14.49
C LEU A 104 16.44 1.17 -13.26
N GLN A 105 16.35 1.93 -12.17
CA GLN A 105 17.01 1.62 -10.89
C GLN A 105 16.12 0.78 -9.97
N ALA A 106 14.85 0.55 -10.35
CA ALA A 106 13.95 -0.29 -9.58
C ALA A 106 14.48 -1.74 -9.50
N ALA A 107 14.28 -2.38 -8.35
CA ALA A 107 14.65 -3.77 -8.20
C ALA A 107 13.82 -4.67 -9.14
N LEU A 108 14.43 -5.77 -9.63
CA LEU A 108 13.79 -6.66 -10.61
C LEU A 108 12.44 -7.21 -10.13
N GLY A 109 12.36 -7.66 -8.87
CA GLY A 109 11.13 -8.20 -8.29
C GLY A 109 9.95 -7.22 -8.39
N PRO A 110 10.05 -6.03 -7.79
CA PRO A 110 9.05 -4.97 -7.95
C PRO A 110 8.79 -4.58 -9.41
N ALA A 111 9.82 -4.45 -10.25
CA ALA A 111 9.66 -4.09 -11.66
C ALA A 111 8.80 -5.12 -12.43
N VAL A 112 8.99 -6.42 -12.17
CA VAL A 112 8.16 -7.49 -12.75
C VAL A 112 6.75 -7.46 -12.17
N CYS A 113 6.60 -7.37 -10.85
CA CYS A 113 5.29 -7.34 -10.19
C CYS A 113 4.41 -6.17 -10.65
N PHE A 114 5.01 -5.00 -10.88
CA PHE A 114 4.30 -3.78 -11.28
C PHE A 114 4.45 -3.49 -12.78
N CYS A 115 4.91 -4.44 -13.59
CA CYS A 115 5.16 -4.24 -15.03
C CYS A 115 3.92 -3.72 -15.76
N HIS A 116 2.77 -4.37 -15.57
CA HIS A 116 1.52 -3.94 -16.21
C HIS A 116 1.09 -2.51 -15.81
N PRO A 117 0.95 -2.16 -14.51
CA PRO A 117 0.68 -0.78 -14.11
C PRO A 117 1.70 0.24 -14.62
N LEU A 118 2.98 -0.13 -14.66
CA LEU A 118 4.05 0.76 -15.08
C LEU A 118 3.98 1.07 -16.57
N LEU A 119 3.76 0.04 -17.40
CA LEU A 119 3.52 0.20 -18.83
C LEU A 119 2.25 1.00 -19.11
N ASP A 120 1.16 0.73 -18.39
CA ASP A 120 -0.09 1.47 -18.52
C ASP A 120 0.11 2.98 -18.27
N LYS A 121 0.79 3.35 -17.18
CA LYS A 121 1.07 4.76 -16.89
C LYS A 121 2.04 5.40 -17.88
N LEU A 122 3.06 4.68 -18.37
CA LEU A 122 3.95 5.20 -19.42
C LEU A 122 3.21 5.42 -20.74
N ILE A 123 2.35 4.47 -21.14
CA ILE A 123 1.51 4.58 -22.34
C ILE A 123 0.53 5.74 -22.18
N LEU A 124 -0.06 5.93 -21.00
CA LEU A 124 -0.93 7.06 -20.72
C LEU A 124 -0.22 8.39 -20.99
N LEU A 125 1.03 8.56 -20.55
CA LEU A 125 1.82 9.78 -20.80
C LEU A 125 2.14 9.99 -22.29
N ILE A 126 2.14 8.93 -23.11
CA ILE A 126 2.34 9.01 -24.57
C ILE A 126 1.03 9.40 -25.27
N VAL A 127 -0.06 8.71 -24.95
CA VAL A 127 -1.35 8.82 -25.64
C VAL A 127 -2.12 10.05 -25.18
N ARG A 128 -1.95 10.45 -23.92
CA ARG A 128 -2.59 11.62 -23.32
C ARG A 128 -1.53 12.49 -22.63
N PRO A 129 -0.80 13.32 -23.40
CA PRO A 129 0.17 14.25 -22.84
C PRO A 129 -0.48 15.13 -21.75
N PRO A 130 0.13 15.27 -20.58
CA PRO A 130 -0.43 16.04 -19.49
C PRO A 130 -0.41 17.55 -19.78
N ILE A 131 -1.36 18.27 -19.17
CA ILE A 131 -1.40 19.73 -19.19
C ILE A 131 -0.94 20.23 -17.82
N ILE A 132 0.13 21.02 -17.80
CA ILE A 132 0.71 21.61 -16.59
C ILE A 132 0.73 23.13 -16.79
N GLY A 133 0.14 23.90 -15.87
CA GLY A 133 0.06 25.36 -16.00
C GLY A 133 -0.63 25.83 -17.29
N GLY A 134 -1.58 25.04 -17.83
CA GLY A 134 -2.26 25.33 -19.09
C GLY A 134 -1.47 25.01 -20.36
N GLN A 135 -0.25 24.47 -20.25
CA GLN A 135 0.58 24.06 -21.38
C GLN A 135 0.65 22.54 -21.53
N ILE A 136 0.59 22.06 -22.77
CA ILE A 136 0.77 20.63 -23.07
C ILE A 136 2.25 20.27 -22.92
N VAL A 137 2.54 19.32 -22.03
CA VAL A 137 3.90 18.86 -21.76
C VAL A 137 4.19 17.57 -22.53
N ASN A 138 5.14 17.65 -23.45
CA ASN A 138 5.51 16.52 -24.31
C ASN A 138 6.48 15.56 -23.61
N LEU A 139 5.92 14.50 -23.04
CA LEU A 139 6.65 13.40 -22.39
C LEU A 139 6.74 12.15 -23.27
N GLY A 140 6.01 12.08 -24.38
CA GLY A 140 5.84 10.86 -25.17
C GLY A 140 7.14 10.21 -25.63
N ARG A 141 8.10 10.97 -26.17
CA ARG A 141 9.41 10.43 -26.59
C ARG A 141 10.17 9.81 -25.40
N ALA A 142 10.23 10.53 -24.28
CA ALA A 142 10.94 10.06 -23.09
C ALA A 142 10.26 8.82 -22.49
N ALA A 143 8.91 8.81 -22.45
CA ALA A 143 8.13 7.68 -21.95
C ALA A 143 8.32 6.43 -22.81
N PHE A 144 8.30 6.59 -24.13
CA PHE A 144 8.54 5.48 -25.05
C PHE A 144 9.95 4.91 -24.91
N GLU A 145 10.96 5.77 -24.80
CA GLU A 145 12.34 5.34 -24.61
C GLU A 145 12.53 4.57 -23.30
N VAL A 146 11.97 5.09 -22.20
CA VAL A 146 12.00 4.43 -20.89
C VAL A 146 11.26 3.10 -20.94
N MET A 147 10.10 3.03 -21.60
CA MET A 147 9.34 1.81 -21.77
C MET A 147 10.16 0.72 -22.49
N ALA A 148 10.82 1.07 -23.60
CA ALA A 148 11.67 0.13 -24.32
C ALA A 148 12.86 -0.35 -23.48
N LYS A 149 13.53 0.57 -22.77
CA LYS A 149 14.64 0.25 -21.87
C LYS A 149 14.21 -0.63 -20.70
N LEU A 150 13.05 -0.35 -20.11
CA LEU A 150 12.50 -1.11 -18.99
C LEU A 150 12.19 -2.55 -19.40
N VAL A 151 11.52 -2.76 -20.54
CA VAL A 151 11.23 -4.10 -21.06
C VAL A 151 12.51 -4.86 -21.35
N GLY A 152 13.48 -4.21 -22.01
CA GLY A 152 14.79 -4.82 -22.27
C GLY A 152 15.56 -5.15 -20.99
N HIS A 153 15.50 -4.29 -19.97
CA HIS A 153 16.12 -4.50 -18.67
C HIS A 153 15.51 -5.70 -17.95
N ILE A 154 14.18 -5.76 -17.84
CA ILE A 154 13.47 -6.89 -17.23
C ILE A 154 13.79 -8.19 -17.97
N HIS A 155 13.75 -8.18 -19.31
CA HIS A 155 14.05 -9.36 -20.12
C HIS A 155 15.46 -9.90 -19.84
N ARG A 156 16.48 -9.05 -19.93
CA ARG A 156 17.88 -9.43 -19.70
C ARG A 156 18.11 -9.92 -18.27
N ASP A 157 17.57 -9.22 -17.27
CA ASP A 157 17.83 -9.55 -15.86
C ASP A 157 17.08 -10.83 -15.44
N VAL A 158 15.93 -11.13 -16.05
CA VAL A 158 15.24 -12.43 -15.90
C VAL A 158 16.06 -13.57 -16.52
N GLU A 159 16.72 -13.36 -17.66
CA GLU A 159 17.61 -14.35 -18.28
C GLU A 159 18.83 -14.66 -17.40
N VAL A 160 19.44 -13.62 -16.79
CA VAL A 160 20.57 -13.79 -15.86
C VAL A 160 20.16 -14.57 -14.60
N GLY A 161 18.91 -14.43 -14.16
CA GLY A 161 18.37 -15.10 -12.98
C GLY A 161 17.92 -16.56 -13.19
N GLN A 162 18.29 -17.20 -14.30
CA GLN A 162 17.91 -18.58 -14.58
C GLN A 162 18.79 -19.60 -13.83
N ASP A 163 18.19 -20.68 -13.35
CA ASP A 163 18.92 -21.82 -12.82
C ASP A 163 19.56 -22.67 -13.94
N GLN A 164 20.29 -23.73 -13.57
CA GLN A 164 20.94 -24.64 -14.53
C GLN A 164 19.96 -25.33 -15.50
N HIS A 165 18.65 -25.29 -15.21
CA HIS A 165 17.60 -25.86 -16.04
C HIS A 165 16.84 -24.78 -16.84
N GLY A 166 17.32 -23.53 -16.85
CA GLY A 166 16.67 -22.41 -17.55
C GLY A 166 15.42 -21.86 -16.84
N ARG A 167 15.19 -22.23 -15.57
CA ARG A 167 13.99 -21.82 -14.82
C ARG A 167 14.29 -20.54 -14.04
N ASN A 168 13.34 -19.61 -14.04
CA ASN A 168 13.38 -18.40 -13.22
C ASN A 168 12.19 -18.40 -12.24
N SER A 169 12.47 -18.39 -10.94
CA SER A 169 11.45 -18.49 -9.88
C SER A 169 10.51 -17.27 -9.84
N LEU A 170 11.03 -16.08 -10.15
CA LEU A 170 10.24 -14.85 -10.22
C LEU A 170 9.27 -14.90 -11.40
N LEU A 171 9.74 -15.31 -12.57
CA LEU A 171 8.89 -15.48 -13.76
C LEU A 171 7.83 -16.57 -13.54
N ALA A 172 8.21 -17.71 -12.97
CA ALA A 172 7.28 -18.79 -12.66
C ALA A 172 6.19 -18.33 -11.68
N SER A 173 6.58 -17.59 -10.63
CA SER A 173 5.64 -17.03 -9.65
C SER A 173 4.73 -16.00 -10.30
N TYR A 174 5.28 -15.12 -11.13
CA TYR A 174 4.51 -14.12 -11.87
C TYR A 174 3.46 -14.79 -12.77
N LEU A 175 3.86 -15.76 -13.60
CA LEU A 175 2.93 -16.48 -14.47
C LEU A 175 1.85 -17.20 -13.66
N TYR A 176 2.21 -17.80 -12.54
CA TYR A 176 1.24 -18.44 -11.65
C TYR A 176 0.19 -17.44 -11.16
N TYR A 177 0.61 -16.34 -10.52
CA TYR A 177 -0.32 -15.38 -9.92
C TYR A 177 -1.01 -14.42 -10.91
N ALA A 178 -0.41 -14.13 -12.05
CA ALA A 178 -1.03 -13.28 -13.07
C ALA A 178 -2.16 -13.99 -13.81
N PHE A 179 -2.11 -15.33 -13.92
CA PHE A 179 -3.06 -16.12 -14.69
C PHE A 179 -3.96 -17.03 -13.84
N HIS A 180 -3.76 -17.13 -12.52
CA HIS A 180 -4.62 -17.89 -11.62
C HIS A 180 -5.25 -16.99 -10.57
N LEU A 181 -6.53 -17.23 -10.27
CA LEU A 181 -7.17 -16.55 -9.16
C LEU A 181 -6.70 -17.18 -7.83
N PRO A 182 -6.63 -16.40 -6.73
CA PRO A 182 -6.27 -16.92 -5.41
C PRO A 182 -7.11 -18.10 -4.90
N SER A 183 -8.29 -18.34 -5.49
CA SER A 183 -9.16 -19.47 -5.16
C SER A 183 -8.67 -20.81 -5.70
N ASP A 184 -7.78 -20.83 -6.68
CA ASP A 184 -7.26 -22.05 -7.30
C ASP A 184 -5.99 -22.58 -6.61
N MET A 185 -5.65 -22.07 -5.42
CA MET A 185 -4.54 -22.61 -4.64
C MET A 185 -4.77 -24.10 -4.37
N PRO A 186 -3.97 -25.01 -4.95
CA PRO A 186 -4.11 -26.41 -4.63
C PRO A 186 -3.75 -26.56 -3.14
N ALA A 187 -4.54 -27.33 -2.41
CA ALA A 187 -4.34 -27.68 -1.00
C ALA A 187 -3.00 -28.41 -0.69
N GLN A 188 -2.04 -28.40 -1.63
CA GLN A 188 -0.84 -29.23 -1.63
C GLN A 188 0.38 -28.58 -0.97
N LEU A 189 0.32 -27.31 -0.53
CA LEU A 189 1.36 -26.75 0.33
C LEU A 189 1.24 -27.18 1.80
N ASN A 190 0.22 -27.98 2.15
CA ASN A 190 0.00 -28.48 3.51
C ASN A 190 0.53 -29.92 3.76
N MET A 191 1.33 -30.49 2.86
CA MET A 191 1.84 -31.86 2.98
C MET A 191 3.31 -31.99 3.42
N ALA A 192 3.71 -31.19 4.41
CA ALA A 192 4.85 -31.55 5.25
C ALA A 192 4.43 -31.44 6.72
N THR A 193 4.54 -32.56 7.44
CA THR A 193 4.20 -32.79 8.86
C THR A 193 2.71 -32.97 9.20
N SER A 194 2.24 -34.20 8.97
CA SER A 194 1.08 -34.75 9.67
C SER A 194 1.37 -34.91 11.17
N THR A 195 0.32 -34.76 11.97
CA THR A 195 0.12 -35.07 13.42
C THR A 195 0.33 -33.94 14.43
N SER A 196 -0.64 -33.03 14.53
CA SER A 196 -1.30 -32.69 15.80
C SER A 196 -2.39 -31.62 15.57
N THR A 197 -3.52 -31.81 16.23
CA THR A 197 -4.70 -30.94 16.32
C THR A 197 -4.35 -29.44 16.43
N ALA A 198 -4.68 -28.66 15.39
CA ALA A 198 -4.71 -27.21 15.49
C ALA A 198 -5.94 -26.69 14.74
N SER A 199 -6.81 -26.04 15.51
CA SER A 199 -7.98 -25.27 15.09
C SER A 199 -7.72 -24.46 13.83
N SER A 200 -8.56 -24.66 12.83
CA SER A 200 -8.63 -23.81 11.65
C SER A 200 -8.93 -22.37 12.09
N LEU A 201 -7.92 -21.50 11.96
CA LEU A 201 -8.06 -20.05 11.95
C LEU A 201 -8.82 -19.68 10.68
N HIS A 202 -10.14 -19.84 10.72
CA HIS A 202 -11.04 -19.32 9.70
C HIS A 202 -11.10 -17.80 9.85
N SER A 203 -10.33 -17.07 9.05
CA SER A 203 -10.62 -15.66 8.78
C SER A 203 -11.96 -15.61 8.04
N ALA A 204 -13.04 -15.43 8.79
CA ALA A 204 -14.40 -15.34 8.29
C ALA A 204 -14.64 -13.99 7.61
N THR A 205 -14.20 -13.85 6.35
CA THR A 205 -14.67 -12.79 5.45
C THR A 205 -15.25 -13.43 4.20
N MET A 206 -16.26 -14.28 4.38
CA MET A 206 -17.03 -14.85 3.28
C MET A 206 -18.38 -14.14 3.16
N SER A 207 -18.36 -12.95 2.56
CA SER A 207 -19.58 -12.31 2.06
C SER A 207 -19.92 -12.91 0.70
N ARG A 208 -20.84 -13.89 0.68
CA ARG A 208 -21.45 -14.38 -0.56
C ARG A 208 -22.46 -13.34 -1.05
N ALA A 209 -22.01 -12.41 -1.90
CA ALA A 209 -22.90 -11.54 -2.66
C ALA A 209 -22.62 -11.74 -4.17
N THR A 210 -23.52 -12.44 -4.85
CA THR A 210 -23.57 -12.51 -6.31
C THR A 210 -24.20 -11.23 -6.83
N GLY A 211 -23.37 -10.21 -7.05
CA GLY A 211 -23.78 -8.94 -7.64
C GLY A 211 -22.68 -7.92 -7.47
N ARG A 212 -22.04 -7.51 -8.57
CA ARG A 212 -20.98 -6.48 -8.58
C ARG A 212 -21.53 -5.15 -8.03
N PRO A 213 -20.97 -4.60 -6.94
CA PRO A 213 -20.98 -3.16 -6.73
C PRO A 213 -19.70 -2.61 -7.39
N SER A 214 -19.85 -1.89 -8.48
CA SER A 214 -18.79 -1.16 -9.17
C SER A 214 -18.37 0.10 -8.38
N SER A 215 -18.06 -0.05 -7.10
CA SER A 215 -17.40 0.94 -6.25
C SER A 215 -17.40 0.40 -4.83
N TYR A 216 -16.23 0.12 -4.27
CA TYR A 216 -16.11 0.10 -2.81
C TYR A 216 -16.14 1.55 -2.35
N THR A 217 -17.34 2.11 -2.18
CA THR A 217 -17.51 3.28 -1.33
C THR A 217 -17.23 2.78 0.08
N LEU A 218 -15.96 2.78 0.49
CA LEU A 218 -15.60 2.71 1.89
C LEU A 218 -16.23 3.94 2.52
N ALA A 219 -17.46 3.79 2.99
CA ALA A 219 -18.07 4.76 3.88
C ALA A 219 -17.02 5.03 4.95
N ARG A 220 -16.60 6.29 5.03
CA ARG A 220 -15.54 6.77 5.93
C ARG A 220 -16.06 6.66 7.36
N CYS A 221 -16.23 5.45 7.87
CA CYS A 221 -16.46 5.18 9.26
C CYS A 221 -15.20 5.64 9.98
N LYS A 222 -15.23 6.87 10.50
CA LYS A 222 -14.27 7.38 11.47
C LYS A 222 -14.51 6.70 12.83
N SER A 223 -14.68 5.38 12.85
CA SER A 223 -14.73 4.64 14.11
C SER A 223 -13.29 4.52 14.61
N ILE A 224 -12.98 5.26 15.66
CA ILE A 224 -11.68 5.21 16.34
C ILE A 224 -11.61 3.93 17.16
N SER A 225 -11.18 2.83 16.52
CA SER A 225 -10.98 1.56 17.20
C SER A 225 -9.87 1.67 18.24
N ASN A 226 -10.20 1.41 19.51
CA ASN A 226 -9.27 1.38 20.64
C ASN A 226 -9.16 -0.04 21.24
N SER A 227 -9.45 -1.06 20.44
CA SER A 227 -9.52 -2.44 20.91
C SER A 227 -8.13 -2.99 21.19
N ASN A 228 -7.96 -3.50 22.41
CA ASN A 228 -6.83 -4.32 22.81
C ASN A 228 -6.94 -5.66 22.03
N PRO A 229 -5.98 -6.03 21.16
CA PRO A 229 -6.09 -7.24 20.35
C PRO A 229 -6.10 -8.54 21.18
N ASP A 230 -5.71 -8.45 22.47
CA ASP A 230 -5.63 -9.59 23.40
C ASP A 230 -6.89 -9.87 24.22
N LEU A 231 -8.03 -9.23 23.96
CA LEU A 231 -9.29 -9.53 24.66
C LEU A 231 -10.37 -10.01 23.70
N THR A 232 -10.18 -11.22 23.17
CA THR A 232 -11.30 -12.02 22.66
C THR A 232 -12.06 -12.60 23.85
N SER A 233 -12.97 -11.82 24.44
CA SER A 233 -13.91 -12.37 25.41
C SER A 233 -15.31 -11.78 25.26
N ILE A 234 -16.19 -12.65 24.75
CA ILE A 234 -17.66 -12.75 24.93
C ILE A 234 -18.53 -12.08 23.84
N PRO A 235 -19.37 -12.85 23.12
CA PRO A 235 -20.36 -12.34 22.19
C PRO A 235 -21.54 -11.78 22.97
N GLY A 236 -21.70 -10.46 22.93
CA GLY A 236 -22.85 -9.74 23.46
C GLY A 236 -22.95 -8.43 22.70
N SER A 237 -23.52 -8.51 21.50
CA SER A 237 -23.62 -7.44 20.52
C SER A 237 -24.38 -6.23 21.05
N THR A 238 -23.73 -5.07 21.03
CA THR A 238 -24.36 -3.74 21.14
C THR A 238 -25.27 -3.40 19.96
N ASP A 239 -25.41 -4.30 18.98
CA ASP A 239 -26.25 -4.12 17.79
C ASP A 239 -27.76 -4.30 18.09
N ASP A 240 -28.14 -4.89 19.24
CA ASP A 240 -29.56 -5.10 19.59
C ASP A 240 -30.26 -3.82 20.08
N GLU A 241 -29.52 -2.80 20.56
CA GLU A 241 -30.13 -1.53 21.03
C GLU A 241 -30.62 -0.64 19.87
N GLU A 242 -30.00 -0.74 18.69
CA GLU A 242 -30.42 0.03 17.52
C GLU A 242 -31.66 -0.59 16.87
N VAL A 243 -31.73 -1.92 16.83
CA VAL A 243 -32.88 -2.66 16.30
C VAL A 243 -34.11 -2.48 17.20
N GLN A 244 -33.94 -2.47 18.53
CA GLN A 244 -35.04 -2.23 19.46
C GLN A 244 -35.59 -0.80 19.39
N ARG A 245 -34.76 0.21 19.10
CA ARG A 245 -35.23 1.59 18.89
C ARG A 245 -36.06 1.76 17.62
N ILE A 246 -35.78 0.98 16.58
CA ILE A 246 -36.54 1.02 15.32
C ILE A 246 -37.88 0.30 15.47
N LEU A 247 -37.93 -0.78 16.26
CA LEU A 247 -39.16 -1.57 16.46
C LEU A 247 -40.09 -1.04 17.57
N GLY A 248 -39.58 -0.22 18.50
CA GLY A 248 -40.33 0.33 19.63
C GLY A 248 -41.08 1.64 19.38
N GLY A 249 -40.97 2.22 18.17
CA GLY A 249 -41.69 3.43 17.79
C GLY A 249 -43.09 3.13 17.25
N LYS A 250 -44.07 2.99 18.14
CA LYS A 250 -45.50 3.03 17.80
C LYS A 250 -46.16 4.21 18.51
#